data_AF-A0A2N4YNN0-F1
#
_entry.id   AF-A0A2N4YNN0-F1
#
_cell.length_a   1.000
_cell.length_b   1.000
_cell.length_c   1.000
_cell.angle_alpha   90.00
_cell.angle_beta   90.00
_cell.angle_gamma   90.00
#
_symmetry.space_group_name_H-M   'P 1'
#
loop_
_entity.id
_entity.type
_entity.pdbx_description
1 polymer ?
#
loop_
_entity_poly.entity_id
_entity_poly.type
_entity_poly.pdbx_seq_one_letter_code
_entity_poly.pdbx_strand_id
1 'polypeptide(L)'
;TLEQLEEKTFLRRIPLRTLADGRLALRVVPGTLWDRLLLSGIRAEIWMQPGVTRAHLDRYAARAYDIPPAARQGKLALVLGAGNVASIAPLDVLHKLFIENQVCLLKLNPVNDYLHDLLAQALAPLIAMDALRIVTGDAQAGAWLTSHPAVDEIHITGSRETHD
;
A
#
# COMPACT_ATOMS: atom_id res chain seq x y z
N THR A 1 5.62 -3.03 -14.84
CA THR A 1 6.06 -4.10 -13.92
C THR A 1 7.04 -3.49 -12.93
N LEU A 2 7.35 -4.16 -11.80
CA LEU A 2 8.34 -3.66 -10.83
C LEU A 2 9.73 -3.45 -11.47
N GLU A 3 10.05 -4.18 -12.54
CA GLU A 3 11.27 -4.01 -13.36
C GLU A 3 11.43 -2.58 -13.91
N GLN A 4 10.33 -1.84 -14.09
CA GLN A 4 10.36 -0.47 -14.59
C GLN A 4 10.75 0.56 -13.51
N LEU A 5 10.91 0.13 -12.25
CA LEU A 5 11.22 1.00 -11.13
C LEU A 5 12.71 1.35 -11.04
N GLU A 6 13.64 0.43 -11.36
CA GLU A 6 15.09 0.66 -11.21
C GLU A 6 15.57 1.86 -12.05
N GLU A 7 15.15 1.93 -13.30
CA GLU A 7 15.45 3.06 -14.20
C GLU A 7 14.28 4.08 -14.31
N LYS A 8 13.23 3.90 -13.50
CA LYS A 8 11.98 4.70 -13.51
C LYS A 8 11.40 4.89 -14.92
N THR A 9 11.56 3.89 -15.78
CA THR A 9 11.14 3.94 -17.19
C THR A 9 9.63 4.08 -17.34
N PHE A 10 8.85 3.74 -16.31
CA PHE A 10 7.41 3.99 -16.25
C PHE A 10 7.05 5.47 -16.44
N LEU A 11 7.90 6.41 -16.00
CA LEU A 11 7.68 7.85 -16.18
C LEU A 11 7.61 8.25 -17.66
N ARG A 12 8.30 7.52 -18.55
CA ARG A 12 8.29 7.79 -20.00
C ARG A 12 6.91 7.56 -20.63
N ARG A 13 6.04 6.78 -19.98
CA ARG A 13 4.69 6.48 -20.46
C ARG A 13 3.62 7.42 -19.92
N ILE A 14 3.95 8.23 -18.92
CA ILE A 14 3.00 9.14 -18.28
C ILE A 14 2.93 10.43 -19.11
N PRO A 15 1.75 10.82 -19.64
CA PRO A 15 1.62 12.08 -20.33
C PRO A 15 1.87 13.26 -19.40
N LEU A 16 2.73 14.17 -19.84
CA LEU A 16 3.15 15.35 -19.07
C LEU A 16 2.68 16.61 -19.79
N ARG A 17 2.23 17.61 -19.05
CA ARG A 17 1.96 18.97 -19.55
C ARG A 17 2.45 20.02 -18.57
N THR A 18 2.73 21.22 -19.08
CA THR A 18 3.02 22.39 -18.24
C THR A 18 1.71 23.14 -17.99
N LEU A 19 1.45 23.49 -16.73
CA LEU A 19 0.30 24.30 -16.33
C LEU A 19 0.54 25.78 -16.66
N ALA A 20 -0.51 26.59 -16.63
CA ALA A 20 -0.43 28.02 -16.93
C ALA A 20 0.50 28.78 -15.95
N ASP A 21 0.66 28.28 -14.73
CA ASP A 21 1.55 28.82 -13.69
C ASP A 21 2.97 28.24 -13.76
N GLY A 22 3.31 27.49 -14.81
CA GLY A 22 4.63 26.90 -15.01
C GLY A 22 4.88 25.57 -14.30
N ARG A 23 3.96 25.07 -13.46
CA ARG A 23 4.12 23.77 -12.80
C ARG A 23 3.98 22.60 -13.78
N LEU A 24 4.58 21.46 -13.44
CA LEU A 24 4.44 20.22 -14.20
C LEU A 24 3.22 19.43 -13.71
N ALA A 25 2.37 18.97 -14.64
CA ALA A 25 1.27 18.06 -14.36
C ALA A 25 1.46 16.72 -15.09
N LEU A 26 1.21 15.63 -14.35
CA LEU A 26 1.31 14.25 -14.80
C LEU A 26 -0.10 13.66 -14.89
N ARG A 27 -0.53 13.21 -16.06
CA ARG A 27 -1.83 12.52 -16.18
C ARG A 27 -1.67 11.04 -15.82
N VAL A 28 -2.12 10.68 -14.62
CA VAL A 28 -1.95 9.34 -14.05
C VAL A 28 -3.16 8.42 -14.25
N VAL A 29 -4.35 8.99 -14.51
CA VAL A 29 -5.56 8.22 -14.85
C VAL A 29 -6.18 8.77 -16.14
N PRO A 30 -6.57 7.91 -17.09
CA PRO A 30 -6.36 6.45 -17.12
C PRO A 30 -4.89 6.09 -17.42
N GLY A 31 -4.34 5.11 -16.69
CA GLY A 31 -2.99 4.58 -16.89
C GLY A 31 -2.95 3.34 -17.80
N THR A 32 -4.07 2.62 -17.90
CA THR A 32 -4.23 1.41 -18.73
C THR A 32 -5.49 1.45 -19.61
N LEU A 33 -5.59 0.50 -20.55
CA LEU A 33 -6.82 0.30 -21.33
C LEU A 33 -8.00 -0.12 -20.44
N TRP A 34 -7.74 -0.91 -19.40
CA TRP A 34 -8.76 -1.32 -18.42
C TRP A 34 -9.27 -0.13 -17.61
N ASP A 35 -8.39 0.77 -17.16
CA ASP A 35 -8.80 1.99 -16.47
C ASP A 35 -9.72 2.83 -17.36
N ARG A 36 -9.41 2.90 -18.66
CA ARG A 36 -10.23 3.66 -19.60
C ARG A 36 -11.63 3.05 -19.79
N LEU A 37 -11.74 1.73 -19.72
CA LEU A 37 -13.02 1.01 -19.83
C LEU A 37 -13.83 1.12 -18.53
N LEU A 38 -13.19 0.87 -17.37
CA LEU A 38 -13.82 0.81 -16.06
C LEU A 38 -14.12 2.20 -15.48
N LEU A 39 -13.26 3.18 -15.77
CA LEU A 39 -13.34 4.56 -15.27
C LEU A 39 -13.59 5.53 -16.43
N SER A 40 -14.51 5.16 -17.32
CA SER A 40 -14.84 5.97 -18.50
C SER A 40 -15.22 7.40 -18.11
N GLY A 41 -14.59 8.37 -18.78
CA GLY A 41 -14.78 9.80 -18.51
C GLY A 41 -13.96 10.38 -17.35
N ILE A 42 -13.31 9.53 -16.53
CA ILE A 42 -12.51 9.99 -15.39
C ILE A 42 -11.08 10.28 -15.84
N ARG A 43 -10.53 11.41 -15.39
CA ARG A 43 -9.13 11.80 -15.56
C ARG A 43 -8.59 12.31 -14.24
N ALA A 44 -7.37 11.89 -13.89
CA ALA A 44 -6.67 12.40 -12.71
C ALA A 44 -5.26 12.84 -13.09
N GLU A 45 -4.83 13.94 -12.50
CA GLU A 45 -3.50 14.49 -12.66
C GLU A 45 -2.82 14.68 -11.30
N ILE A 46 -1.52 14.42 -11.25
CA ILE A 46 -0.66 14.85 -10.14
C ILE A 46 0.00 16.16 -10.56
N TRP A 47 -0.20 17.21 -9.77
CA TRP A 47 0.44 18.50 -9.98
C TRP A 47 1.66 18.60 -9.09
N MET A 48 2.83 18.73 -9.71
CA MET A 48 4.07 18.82 -8.98
C MET A 48 4.22 20.18 -8.31
N GLN A 49 5.01 20.22 -7.24
CA GLN A 49 5.41 21.48 -6.61
C GLN A 49 6.18 22.37 -7.61
N PRO A 50 6.17 23.70 -7.44
CA PRO A 50 6.99 24.61 -8.24
C PRO A 50 8.46 24.21 -8.24
N GLY A 51 9.13 24.36 -9.39
CA GLY A 51 10.54 24.01 -9.57
C GLY A 51 10.80 22.57 -10.03
N VAL A 52 9.83 21.65 -9.88
CA VAL A 52 9.97 20.30 -10.41
C VAL A 52 9.80 20.31 -11.94
N THR A 53 10.82 19.83 -12.66
CA THR A 53 10.82 19.78 -14.14
C THR A 53 10.96 18.37 -14.65
N ARG A 54 10.68 18.18 -15.96
CA ARG A 54 10.81 16.89 -16.64
C ARG A 54 12.20 16.27 -16.49
N ALA A 55 13.24 17.09 -16.44
CA ALA A 55 14.63 16.66 -16.38
C ALA A 55 15.04 16.02 -15.05
N HIS A 56 14.27 16.23 -13.98
CA HIS A 56 14.60 15.70 -12.65
C HIS A 56 13.37 15.17 -11.89
N LEU A 57 12.29 14.87 -12.63
CA LEU A 57 11.04 14.29 -12.09
C LEU A 57 11.30 12.92 -11.46
N ASP A 58 12.22 12.16 -12.03
CA ASP A 58 12.70 10.87 -11.56
C ASP A 58 13.14 10.91 -10.09
N ARG A 59 13.73 12.01 -9.62
CA ARG A 59 14.14 12.18 -8.21
C ARG A 59 12.98 12.14 -7.20
N TYR A 60 11.75 12.35 -7.65
CA TYR A 60 10.56 12.42 -6.79
C TYR A 60 9.65 11.20 -6.90
N ALA A 61 9.81 10.37 -7.93
CA ALA A 61 8.98 9.20 -8.14
C ALA A 61 9.64 7.94 -7.57
N ALA A 62 8.85 7.04 -6.97
CA ALA A 62 9.30 5.73 -6.49
C ALA A 62 10.57 5.76 -5.60
N ARG A 63 10.78 6.83 -4.81
CA ARG A 63 12.02 7.07 -4.05
C ARG A 63 12.42 5.94 -3.10
N ALA A 64 11.45 5.19 -2.57
CA ALA A 64 11.72 4.03 -1.72
C ALA A 64 12.60 2.98 -2.41
N TYR A 65 12.53 2.88 -3.73
CA TYR A 65 13.29 1.92 -4.53
C TYR A 65 14.70 2.41 -4.88
N ASP A 66 15.01 3.70 -4.69
CA ASP A 66 16.37 4.24 -4.86
C ASP A 66 17.31 3.77 -3.72
N ILE A 67 16.76 3.30 -2.61
CA ILE A 67 17.52 2.76 -1.48
C ILE A 67 18.08 1.38 -1.89
N PRO A 68 19.41 1.17 -1.85
CA PRO A 68 20.02 -0.12 -2.17
C PRO A 68 19.46 -1.23 -1.28
N PRO A 69 19.22 -2.46 -1.81
CA PRO A 69 18.64 -3.55 -1.03
C PRO A 69 19.35 -3.81 0.32
N ALA A 70 20.68 -3.73 0.36
CA ALA A 70 21.46 -3.92 1.57
C ALA A 70 21.27 -2.84 2.65
N ALA A 71 20.73 -1.67 2.28
CA ALA A 71 20.48 -0.55 3.19
C ALA A 71 18.99 -0.46 3.60
N ARG A 72 18.12 -1.32 3.06
CA ARG A 72 16.69 -1.34 3.40
C ARG A 72 16.52 -1.99 4.77
N GLN A 73 15.66 -1.39 5.60
CA GLN A 73 15.26 -1.93 6.89
C GLN A 73 13.79 -2.35 6.79
N GLY A 74 13.51 -3.61 7.07
CA GLY A 74 12.14 -4.11 7.15
C GLY A 74 11.47 -3.68 8.44
N LYS A 75 10.14 -3.70 8.43
CA LYS A 75 9.29 -3.52 9.61
C LYS A 75 8.19 -4.56 9.62
N LEU A 76 7.76 -4.97 10.80
CA LEU A 76 6.53 -5.73 11.01
C LEU A 76 5.37 -4.79 11.33
N ALA A 77 4.40 -4.75 10.43
CA ALA A 77 3.13 -4.05 10.59
C ALA A 77 2.07 -4.99 11.18
N LEU A 78 1.50 -4.65 12.32
CA LEU A 78 0.28 -5.26 12.82
C LEU A 78 -0.93 -4.54 12.23
N VAL A 79 -1.71 -5.24 11.41
CA VAL A 79 -2.99 -4.73 10.89
C VAL A 79 -4.13 -5.29 11.74
N LEU A 80 -4.84 -4.40 12.44
CA LEU A 80 -6.06 -4.73 13.17
C LEU A 80 -7.26 -4.53 12.23
N GLY A 81 -7.72 -5.62 11.63
CA GLY A 81 -8.77 -5.58 10.62
C GLY A 81 -10.14 -5.23 11.20
N ALA A 82 -10.83 -4.26 10.59
CA ALA A 82 -12.19 -3.88 10.98
C ALA A 82 -13.20 -5.01 10.74
N GLY A 83 -14.26 -5.04 11.55
CA GLY A 83 -15.36 -6.02 11.40
C GLY A 83 -16.42 -5.63 10.35
N ASN A 84 -16.55 -4.34 10.02
CA ASN A 84 -17.67 -3.80 9.26
C ASN A 84 -17.57 -3.99 7.73
N VAL A 85 -16.36 -3.93 7.17
CA VAL A 85 -16.13 -4.08 5.73
C VAL A 85 -14.99 -5.07 5.48
N ALA A 86 -15.35 -6.25 5.00
CA ALA A 86 -14.44 -7.38 4.79
C ALA A 86 -13.24 -7.08 3.87
N SER A 87 -13.38 -6.14 2.94
CA SER A 87 -12.34 -5.81 1.97
C SER A 87 -11.30 -4.80 2.48
N ILE A 88 -11.54 -4.11 3.61
CA ILE A 88 -10.60 -3.09 4.10
C ILE A 88 -9.35 -3.76 4.67
N ALA A 89 -9.49 -4.80 5.48
CA ALA A 89 -8.36 -5.53 6.05
C ALA A 89 -7.32 -6.00 5.01
N PRO A 90 -7.69 -6.69 3.90
CA PRO A 90 -6.73 -7.04 2.87
C PRO A 90 -6.21 -5.82 2.09
N LEU A 91 -7.01 -4.76 1.92
CA LEU A 91 -6.55 -3.52 1.30
C LEU A 91 -5.42 -2.86 2.13
N ASP A 92 -5.59 -2.78 3.44
CA ASP A 92 -4.61 -2.21 4.37
C ASP A 92 -3.31 -3.02 4.33
N VAL A 93 -3.41 -4.35 4.32
CA VAL A 93 -2.25 -5.26 4.13
C VAL A 93 -1.52 -4.98 2.82
N LEU A 94 -2.24 -4.88 1.70
CA LEU A 94 -1.64 -4.61 0.40
C LEU A 94 -0.96 -3.23 0.38
N HIS A 95 -1.53 -2.24 1.04
CA HIS A 95 -0.91 -0.92 1.19
C HIS A 95 0.42 -1.03 1.95
N LYS A 96 0.43 -1.69 3.11
CA LYS A 96 1.65 -1.89 3.91
C LYS A 96 2.74 -2.63 3.15
N LEU A 97 2.39 -3.67 2.41
CA LEU A 97 3.33 -4.48 1.62
C LEU A 97 3.92 -3.68 0.44
N PHE A 98 3.08 -3.07 -0.39
CA PHE A 98 3.51 -2.54 -1.70
C PHE A 98 3.87 -1.06 -1.70
N ILE A 99 3.32 -0.28 -0.77
CA ILE A 99 3.58 1.17 -0.68
C ILE A 99 4.61 1.47 0.40
N GLU A 100 4.48 0.80 1.55
CA GLU A 100 5.33 1.09 2.72
C GLU A 100 6.50 0.11 2.90
N ASN A 101 6.55 -0.98 2.11
CA ASN A 101 7.61 -2.00 2.14
C ASN A 101 7.76 -2.70 3.50
N GLN A 102 6.63 -3.02 4.15
CA GLN A 102 6.58 -3.70 5.45
C GLN A 102 6.04 -5.13 5.27
N VAL A 103 6.44 -6.05 6.16
CA VAL A 103 5.77 -7.35 6.28
C VAL A 103 4.61 -7.23 7.25
N CYS A 104 3.57 -8.04 7.08
CA CYS A 104 2.30 -7.83 7.77
C CYS A 104 1.90 -9.02 8.63
N LEU A 105 1.41 -8.72 9.83
CA LEU A 105 0.57 -9.61 10.62
C LEU A 105 -0.85 -9.03 10.64
N LEU A 106 -1.77 -9.69 9.93
CA LEU A 106 -3.19 -9.32 9.92
C LEU A 106 -3.92 -10.07 11.04
N LYS A 107 -4.48 -9.33 11.99
CA LYS A 107 -5.41 -9.86 12.98
C LYS A 107 -6.84 -9.56 12.54
N LEU A 108 -7.63 -10.60 12.27
CA LEU A 108 -9.03 -10.45 11.89
C LEU A 108 -9.90 -10.09 13.10
N ASN A 109 -10.92 -9.26 12.86
CA ASN A 109 -12.01 -9.11 13.83
C ASN A 109 -12.76 -10.46 13.96
N PRO A 110 -13.19 -10.89 15.16
CA PRO A 110 -13.91 -12.15 15.35
C PRO A 110 -15.14 -12.33 14.45
N VAL A 111 -15.83 -11.23 14.13
CA VAL A 111 -16.98 -11.24 13.19
C VAL A 111 -16.57 -11.74 11.80
N ASN A 112 -15.31 -11.54 11.42
CA ASN A 112 -14.73 -11.88 10.13
C ASN A 112 -13.82 -13.12 10.18
N ASP A 113 -13.80 -13.89 11.28
CA ASP A 113 -12.94 -15.09 11.40
C ASP A 113 -13.25 -16.13 10.30
N TYR A 114 -14.51 -16.20 9.84
CA TYR A 114 -14.92 -17.06 8.74
C TYR A 114 -14.21 -16.76 7.41
N LEU A 115 -13.60 -15.57 7.26
CA LEU A 115 -12.85 -15.18 6.07
C LEU A 115 -11.40 -15.67 6.10
N HIS A 116 -10.91 -16.22 7.21
CA HIS A 116 -9.51 -16.61 7.36
C HIS A 116 -9.03 -17.48 6.20
N ASP A 117 -9.70 -18.60 5.94
CA ASP A 117 -9.26 -19.57 4.93
C ASP A 117 -9.40 -19.02 3.50
N LEU A 118 -10.43 -18.20 3.26
CA LEU A 118 -10.65 -17.53 1.98
C LEU A 118 -9.54 -16.52 1.68
N LEU A 119 -9.17 -15.70 2.68
CA LEU A 119 -8.06 -14.75 2.55
C LEU A 119 -6.72 -15.47 2.46
N ALA A 120 -6.52 -16.56 3.22
CA ALA A 120 -5.31 -17.37 3.14
C ALA A 120 -5.13 -17.99 1.74
N GLN A 121 -6.22 -18.45 1.12
CA GLN A 121 -6.20 -18.95 -0.25
C GLN A 121 -5.92 -17.82 -1.25
N ALA A 122 -6.64 -16.70 -1.16
CA ALA A 122 -6.50 -15.58 -2.10
C ALA A 122 -5.12 -14.91 -2.03
N LEU A 123 -4.51 -14.86 -0.84
CA LEU A 123 -3.22 -14.23 -0.56
C LEU A 123 -2.10 -15.26 -0.36
N ALA A 124 -2.32 -16.52 -0.75
CA ALA A 124 -1.37 -17.61 -0.58
C ALA A 124 0.07 -17.27 -1.05
N PRO A 125 0.30 -16.57 -2.19
CA PRO A 125 1.64 -16.19 -2.59
C PRO A 125 2.37 -15.29 -1.58
N LEU A 126 1.64 -14.36 -0.94
CA LEU A 126 2.20 -13.44 0.06
C LEU A 126 2.52 -14.16 1.38
N ILE A 127 1.70 -15.15 1.74
CA ILE A 127 1.93 -15.98 2.93
C ILE A 127 3.13 -16.91 2.69
N ALA A 128 3.20 -17.56 1.53
CA ALA A 128 4.27 -18.48 1.17
C ALA A 128 5.66 -17.84 1.14
N MET A 129 5.74 -16.52 0.90
CA MET A 129 6.98 -15.75 0.93
C MET A 129 7.23 -15.02 2.26
N ASP A 130 6.45 -15.34 3.30
CA ASP A 130 6.56 -14.75 4.64
C ASP A 130 6.34 -13.23 4.71
N ALA A 131 5.72 -12.66 3.68
CA ALA A 131 5.34 -11.25 3.66
C ALA A 131 4.04 -11.00 4.44
N LEU A 132 3.20 -12.04 4.61
CA LEU A 132 1.94 -11.97 5.35
C LEU A 132 1.75 -13.17 6.28
N ARG A 133 1.22 -12.91 7.47
CA ARG A 133 0.54 -13.88 8.33
C ARG A 133 -0.85 -13.38 8.68
N ILE A 134 -1.83 -14.27 8.69
CA ILE A 134 -3.20 -13.97 9.10
C ILE A 134 -3.46 -14.76 10.38
N VAL A 135 -4.00 -14.09 11.39
CA VAL A 135 -4.37 -14.68 12.66
C VAL A 135 -5.78 -14.25 13.05
N THR A 136 -6.45 -15.12 13.79
CA THR A 136 -7.72 -14.83 14.45
C THR A 136 -7.49 -14.68 15.95
N GLY A 137 -8.52 -14.25 16.68
CA GLY A 137 -8.44 -14.11 18.13
C GLY A 137 -9.37 -13.04 18.66
N ASP A 138 -9.54 -13.00 19.97
CA ASP A 138 -10.39 -12.03 20.65
C ASP A 138 -9.67 -10.69 20.90
N ALA A 139 -10.25 -9.87 21.79
CA ALA A 139 -9.65 -8.61 22.20
C ALA A 139 -8.34 -8.80 22.99
N GLN A 140 -8.21 -9.87 23.78
CA GLN A 140 -7.01 -10.16 24.55
C GLN A 140 -5.83 -10.47 23.61
N ALA A 141 -6.07 -11.27 22.56
CA ALA A 141 -5.08 -11.49 21.51
C ALA A 141 -4.66 -10.18 20.83
N GLY A 142 -5.62 -9.31 20.52
CA GLY A 142 -5.35 -7.98 19.96
C GLY A 142 -4.44 -7.14 20.86
N ALA A 143 -4.78 -7.01 22.15
CA ALA A 143 -4.01 -6.25 23.13
C ALA A 143 -2.59 -6.82 23.37
N TRP A 144 -2.44 -8.14 23.33
CA TRP A 144 -1.13 -8.77 23.42
C TRP A 144 -0.28 -8.45 22.19
N LEU A 145 -0.86 -8.48 20.99
CA LEU A 145 -0.16 -8.17 19.75
C LEU A 145 0.30 -6.72 19.68
N THR A 146 -0.51 -5.77 20.13
CA THR A 146 -0.15 -4.34 20.12
C THR A 146 0.99 -3.98 21.07
N SER A 147 1.27 -4.82 22.07
CA SER A 147 2.38 -4.65 23.01
C SER A 147 3.59 -5.54 22.71
N HIS A 148 3.53 -6.35 21.65
CA HIS A 148 4.59 -7.29 21.32
C HIS A 148 5.84 -6.56 20.78
N PRO A 149 7.05 -6.82 21.33
CA PRO A 149 8.25 -6.04 21.02
C PRO A 149 8.76 -6.16 19.58
N ALA A 150 8.28 -7.15 18.83
CA ALA A 150 8.61 -7.32 17.41
C ALA A 150 7.70 -6.51 16.47
N VAL A 151 6.61 -5.92 16.96
CA VAL A 151 5.71 -5.09 16.14
C VAL A 151 6.29 -3.67 16.09
N ASP A 152 6.69 -3.24 14.89
CA ASP A 152 7.26 -1.92 14.67
C ASP A 152 6.20 -0.85 14.39
N GLU A 153 5.04 -1.28 13.85
CA GLU A 153 3.98 -0.38 13.44
C GLU A 153 2.60 -1.02 13.62
N ILE A 154 1.63 -0.24 14.08
CA ILE A 154 0.23 -0.67 14.22
C ILE A 154 -0.61 0.12 13.23
N HIS A 155 -1.29 -0.59 12.33
CA HIS A 155 -2.33 -0.07 11.48
C HIS A 155 -3.69 -0.50 12.03
N ILE A 156 -4.50 0.47 12.42
CA ILE A 156 -5.81 0.22 12.99
C ILE A 156 -6.89 0.86 12.13
N THR A 157 -7.82 0.02 11.68
CA THR A 157 -9.07 0.45 11.07
C THR A 157 -10.18 0.03 12.03
N GLY A 158 -10.73 0.97 12.80
CA GLY A 158 -11.63 0.63 13.90
C GLY A 158 -12.26 1.82 14.61
N SER A 159 -12.91 1.53 15.74
CA SER A 159 -13.53 2.56 16.58
C SER A 159 -12.50 3.26 17.45
N ARG A 160 -12.91 4.39 18.05
CA ARG A 160 -12.06 5.16 18.97
C ARG A 160 -11.61 4.31 20.16
N GLU A 161 -12.49 3.46 20.70
CA GLU A 161 -12.21 2.57 21.83
C GLU A 161 -11.18 1.49 21.50
N THR A 162 -10.97 1.20 20.22
CA THR A 162 -9.91 0.26 19.79
C THR A 162 -8.57 0.98 19.62
N HIS A 163 -8.59 2.30 19.41
CA HIS A 163 -7.42 3.15 19.23
C HIS A 163 -6.83 3.65 20.55
N ASP A 164 -7.69 4.15 21.45
CA ASP A 164 -7.33 4.75 22.75
C ASP A 164 -7.00 3.68 23.81
#